data_AF-A0A5R9J0W2-F1
#
_entry.id   AF-A0A5R9J0W2-F1
#
_cell.length_a   1.000
_cell.length_b   1.000
_cell.length_c   1.000
_cell.angle_alpha   90.00
_cell.angle_beta   90.00
_cell.angle_gamma   90.00
#
_symmetry.space_group_name_H-M   'P 1'
#
loop_
_entity.id
_entity.type
_entity.pdbx_description
1 polymer ?
#
loop_
_entity_poly.entity_id
_entity_poly.type
_entity_poly.pdbx_seq_one_letter_code
_entity_poly.pdbx_strand_id
1 'polypeptide(L)'
;MRPLGPWGGVERLAVAVSGGADSLCLAVLAWRWAAGAGAGCLGLIVDHGLRDGSAAEAVETAGRLAGIGMASRILRVEGLDRGPGLAARAREARYALLAQACREAGIVDLLVGHHAGDQAETSLMRQRAGSGPDGLAAMPLVLETHDLRLLRPLLPAAPERLRATLHACGMQWIEDPSNRDPVALRSRLRSELAASDVPTREALLRGTLQAGGDRMRRRRRLAAELAEGSMLRPEGFALLPAVLPAPGALAALIRTVAGAAHLPPAGAVEDLVARSRAATLWGTRLLPAGRLGPGWLLVREADAVQAPLPAGDGVLWDGRFRLRLNAAPLPAGAMIGAAPARQAGRARTVPAAVRAGMATLIDEGGDELALPAGAGFVFEPRLPAVVDALFAMSR
;
A
#
# COMPACT_ATOMS: atom_id res chain seq x y z
N MET A 1 15.66 19.00 1.50
CA MET A 1 14.65 18.04 1.99
C MET A 1 15.30 17.17 3.04
N ARG A 2 14.55 16.67 4.05
CA ARG A 2 15.09 15.69 5.01
C ARG A 2 15.36 14.38 4.25
N PRO A 3 16.51 13.70 4.47
CA PRO A 3 16.75 12.39 3.87
C PRO A 3 15.70 11.40 4.37
N LEU A 4 15.11 10.64 3.45
CA LEU A 4 14.18 9.56 3.74
C LEU A 4 14.91 8.23 3.48
N GLY A 5 15.03 7.39 4.51
CA GLY A 5 15.55 6.02 4.43
C GLY A 5 17.09 5.89 4.31
N PRO A 6 17.62 4.65 4.44
CA PRO A 6 19.03 4.30 4.18
C PRO A 6 19.23 3.63 2.80
N TRP A 7 18.38 3.95 1.82
CA TRP A 7 18.35 3.24 0.53
C TRP A 7 19.49 3.69 -0.40
N GLY A 8 19.87 2.82 -1.36
CA GLY A 8 20.88 3.13 -2.39
C GLY A 8 20.50 4.34 -3.27
N GLY A 9 21.34 4.67 -4.25
CA GLY A 9 21.09 5.79 -5.15
C GLY A 9 19.71 5.73 -5.81
N VAL A 10 18.97 6.84 -5.78
CA VAL A 10 17.67 6.96 -6.47
C VAL A 10 17.96 7.26 -7.93
N GLU A 11 17.76 6.29 -8.83
CA GLU A 11 17.96 6.50 -10.27
C GLU A 11 16.78 7.27 -10.90
N ARG A 12 15.54 6.98 -10.46
CA ARG A 12 14.33 7.66 -10.91
C ARG A 12 13.26 7.73 -9.83
N LEU A 13 12.47 8.79 -9.85
CA LEU A 13 11.28 8.96 -9.01
C LEU A 13 10.08 9.48 -9.81
N ALA A 14 8.89 9.23 -9.29
CA ALA A 14 7.63 9.75 -9.81
C ALA A 14 7.01 10.73 -8.81
N VAL A 15 6.30 11.74 -9.32
CA VAL A 15 5.54 12.70 -8.53
C VAL A 15 4.09 12.68 -8.99
N ALA A 16 3.13 12.45 -8.09
CA ALA A 16 1.72 12.61 -8.40
C ALA A 16 1.35 14.12 -8.38
N VAL A 17 0.94 14.66 -9.53
CA VAL A 17 0.66 16.09 -9.72
C VAL A 17 -0.80 16.29 -10.09
N SER A 18 -1.57 16.99 -9.26
CA SER A 18 -2.99 17.27 -9.50
C SER A 18 -3.26 18.65 -10.11
N GLY A 19 -2.22 19.47 -10.31
CA GLY A 19 -2.35 20.85 -10.80
C GLY A 19 -2.62 21.89 -9.69
N GLY A 20 -2.90 21.43 -8.47
CA GLY A 20 -3.01 22.29 -7.29
C GLY A 20 -1.65 22.67 -6.69
N ALA A 21 -1.65 23.73 -5.86
CA ALA A 21 -0.44 24.33 -5.28
C ALA A 21 0.50 23.30 -4.62
N ASP A 22 -0.02 22.43 -3.75
CA ASP A 22 0.85 21.54 -2.97
C ASP A 22 1.56 20.51 -3.84
N SER A 23 0.86 19.99 -4.85
CA SER A 23 1.38 19.01 -5.79
C SER A 23 2.38 19.60 -6.79
N LEU A 24 2.14 20.84 -7.25
CA LEU A 24 3.08 21.57 -8.11
C LEU A 24 4.33 21.99 -7.34
N CYS A 25 4.18 22.41 -6.08
CA CYS A 25 5.31 22.76 -5.22
C CYS A 25 6.20 21.52 -5.01
N LEU A 26 5.57 20.38 -4.72
CA LEU A 26 6.28 19.10 -4.65
C LEU A 26 7.01 18.77 -5.96
N ALA A 27 6.36 18.94 -7.11
CA ALA A 27 6.96 18.66 -8.41
C ALA A 27 8.21 19.53 -8.65
N VAL A 28 8.12 20.85 -8.42
CA VAL A 28 9.26 21.77 -8.54
C VAL A 28 10.42 21.37 -7.63
N LEU A 29 10.12 21.08 -6.36
CA LEU A 29 11.14 20.70 -5.38
C LEU A 29 11.79 19.35 -5.72
N ALA A 30 10.98 18.36 -6.12
CA ALA A 30 11.45 17.03 -6.49
C ALA A 30 12.30 17.05 -7.76
N TRP A 31 11.90 17.83 -8.77
CA TRP A 31 12.66 18.01 -10.01
C TRP A 31 14.04 18.60 -9.75
N ARG A 32 14.12 19.69 -8.97
CA ARG A 32 15.40 20.32 -8.61
C ARG A 32 16.31 19.37 -7.83
N TRP A 33 15.72 18.61 -6.91
CA TRP A 33 16.47 17.61 -6.15
C TRP A 33 17.00 16.49 -7.05
N ALA A 34 16.16 15.96 -7.94
CA ALA A 34 16.53 14.89 -8.86
C ALA A 34 17.65 15.33 -9.80
N ALA A 35 17.56 16.55 -10.35
CA ALA A 35 18.63 17.14 -11.16
C ALA A 35 19.97 17.23 -10.40
N GLY A 36 19.95 17.69 -9.15
CA GLY A 36 21.15 17.75 -8.31
C GLY A 36 21.70 16.37 -7.90
N ALA A 37 20.86 15.34 -7.89
CA ALA A 37 21.23 13.96 -7.56
C ALA A 37 21.59 13.10 -8.80
N GLY A 38 21.48 13.64 -10.02
CA GLY A 38 21.63 12.86 -11.26
C GLY A 38 20.50 11.85 -11.49
N ALA A 39 19.35 12.04 -10.86
CA ALA A 39 18.18 11.16 -10.94
C ALA A 39 17.15 11.66 -11.97
N GLY A 40 16.42 10.74 -12.59
CA GLY A 40 15.25 11.07 -13.41
C GLY A 40 14.02 11.41 -12.55
N CYS A 41 13.17 12.32 -13.04
CA CYS A 41 11.92 12.70 -12.38
C CYS A 41 10.75 12.70 -13.38
N LEU A 42 9.71 11.92 -13.08
CA LEU A 42 8.51 11.79 -13.90
C LEU A 42 7.28 12.36 -13.18
N GLY A 43 6.61 13.34 -13.79
CA GLY A 43 5.31 13.81 -13.33
C GLY A 43 4.18 12.88 -13.78
N LEU A 44 3.33 12.43 -12.87
CA LEU A 44 2.15 11.64 -13.17
C LEU A 44 0.89 12.45 -12.83
N ILE A 45 0.09 12.73 -13.85
CA ILE A 45 -1.14 13.53 -13.75
C ILE A 45 -2.31 12.58 -13.96
N VAL A 46 -3.27 12.58 -13.04
CA VAL A 46 -4.47 11.73 -13.17
C VAL A 46 -5.67 12.58 -13.57
N ASP A 47 -6.20 12.34 -14.75
CA ASP A 47 -7.50 12.82 -15.18
C ASP A 47 -8.59 11.90 -14.63
N HIS A 48 -9.41 12.45 -13.74
CA HIS A 48 -10.49 11.73 -13.07
C HIS A 48 -11.76 11.60 -13.92
N GLY A 49 -11.94 12.43 -14.96
CA GLY A 49 -13.15 12.44 -15.78
C GLY A 49 -14.45 12.72 -15.01
N LEU A 50 -14.36 13.21 -13.77
CA LEU A 50 -15.51 13.41 -12.87
C LEU A 50 -16.27 14.71 -13.12
N ARG A 51 -15.63 15.69 -13.77
CA ARG A 51 -16.23 16.97 -14.15
C ARG A 51 -15.74 17.43 -15.51
N ASP A 52 -16.58 18.25 -16.15
CA ASP A 52 -16.21 18.98 -17.36
C ASP A 52 -14.99 19.87 -17.06
N GLY A 53 -14.02 19.87 -17.97
CA GLY A 53 -12.75 20.61 -17.84
C GLY A 53 -11.59 19.84 -17.19
N SER A 54 -11.82 18.67 -16.58
CA SER A 54 -10.74 17.87 -15.95
C SER A 54 -9.61 17.49 -16.92
N ALA A 55 -9.95 17.12 -18.16
CA ALA A 55 -8.97 16.86 -19.21
C ALA A 55 -8.14 18.11 -19.59
N ALA A 56 -8.78 19.28 -19.67
CA ALA A 56 -8.09 20.54 -19.99
C ALA A 56 -7.11 20.94 -18.87
N GLU A 57 -7.52 20.77 -17.61
CA GLU A 57 -6.65 21.01 -16.44
C GLU A 57 -5.45 20.05 -16.39
N ALA A 58 -5.65 18.79 -16.79
CA ALA A 58 -4.57 17.82 -16.88
C ALA A 58 -3.54 18.23 -17.95
N VAL A 59 -4.00 18.69 -19.12
CA VAL A 59 -3.15 19.22 -20.19
C VAL A 59 -2.41 20.49 -19.75
N GLU A 60 -3.10 21.42 -19.09
CA GLU A 60 -2.49 22.63 -18.55
C GLU A 60 -1.41 22.31 -17.52
N THR A 61 -1.68 21.36 -16.62
CA THR A 61 -0.71 20.88 -15.63
C THR A 61 0.50 20.26 -16.31
N ALA A 62 0.31 19.45 -17.37
CA ALA A 62 1.42 18.89 -18.14
C ALA A 62 2.27 19.99 -18.80
N GLY A 63 1.62 21.03 -19.35
CA GLY A 63 2.29 22.22 -19.90
C GLY A 63 3.15 22.96 -18.86
N ARG A 64 2.64 23.13 -17.63
CA ARG A 64 3.40 23.74 -16.52
C ARG A 64 4.62 22.90 -16.11
N LEU A 65 4.49 21.58 -16.08
CA LEU A 65 5.61 20.67 -15.80
C LEU A 65 6.65 20.71 -16.93
N ALA A 66 6.21 20.73 -18.19
CA ALA A 66 7.10 20.88 -19.33
C ALA A 66 7.84 22.23 -19.30
N GLY A 67 7.19 23.30 -18.84
CA GLY A 67 7.79 24.63 -18.67
C GLY A 67 8.97 24.67 -17.69
N ILE A 68 9.04 23.75 -16.73
CA ILE A 68 10.21 23.58 -15.85
C ILE A 68 11.16 22.47 -16.32
N GLY A 69 10.95 21.87 -17.49
CA GLY A 69 11.77 20.78 -18.01
C GLY A 69 11.49 19.41 -17.36
N MET A 70 10.33 19.23 -16.72
CA MET A 70 9.93 17.93 -16.17
C MET A 70 9.11 17.14 -17.20
N ALA A 71 9.54 15.91 -17.51
CA ALA A 71 8.74 14.97 -18.28
C ALA A 71 7.48 14.56 -17.51
N SER A 72 6.34 14.43 -18.18
CA SER A 72 5.08 14.03 -17.53
C SER A 72 4.22 13.11 -18.39
N ARG A 73 3.34 12.36 -17.72
CA ARG A 73 2.34 11.48 -18.34
C ARG A 73 0.96 11.75 -17.72
N ILE A 74 -0.04 11.88 -18.58
CA ILE A 74 -1.45 11.95 -18.19
C ILE A 74 -2.02 10.53 -18.17
N LEU A 75 -2.70 10.18 -17.08
CA LEU A 75 -3.35 8.89 -16.84
C LEU A 75 -4.84 9.13 -16.72
N ARG A 76 -5.66 8.38 -17.44
CA ARG A 76 -7.11 8.54 -17.42
C ARG A 76 -7.76 7.45 -16.58
N VAL A 77 -8.68 7.85 -15.72
CA VAL A 77 -9.58 6.92 -15.03
C VAL A 77 -10.71 6.53 -15.97
N GLU A 78 -10.90 5.22 -16.16
CA GLU A 78 -11.97 4.65 -16.98
C GLU A 78 -12.92 3.80 -16.13
N GLY A 79 -14.18 3.69 -16.57
CA GLY A 79 -15.14 2.71 -16.02
C GLY A 79 -15.51 2.88 -14.55
N LEU A 80 -15.52 4.10 -14.02
CA LEU A 80 -15.80 4.32 -12.59
C LEU A 80 -17.30 4.43 -12.32
N ASP A 81 -17.86 3.42 -11.65
CA ASP A 81 -19.28 3.37 -11.31
C ASP A 81 -19.70 4.55 -10.44
N ARG A 82 -20.75 5.26 -10.87
CA ARG A 82 -21.36 6.36 -10.13
C ARG A 82 -22.24 5.81 -8.99
N GLY A 83 -22.28 6.54 -7.86
CA GLY A 83 -23.12 6.17 -6.70
C GLY A 83 -22.41 6.35 -5.36
N PRO A 84 -23.01 5.88 -4.25
CA PRO A 84 -22.43 5.99 -2.91
C PRO A 84 -21.00 5.44 -2.87
N GLY A 85 -20.11 6.11 -2.15
CA GLY A 85 -18.69 5.71 -2.08
C GLY A 85 -17.83 6.08 -3.29
N LEU A 86 -18.36 6.88 -4.23
CA LEU A 86 -17.62 7.34 -5.43
C LEU A 86 -16.24 7.91 -5.10
N ALA A 87 -16.12 8.73 -4.05
CA ALA A 87 -14.85 9.33 -3.65
C ALA A 87 -13.81 8.27 -3.21
N ALA A 88 -14.24 7.19 -2.55
CA ALA A 88 -13.35 6.10 -2.16
C ALA A 88 -12.88 5.31 -3.40
N ARG A 89 -13.81 4.94 -4.29
CA ARG A 89 -13.48 4.25 -5.55
C ARG A 89 -12.56 5.09 -6.43
N ALA A 90 -12.84 6.39 -6.58
CA ALA A 90 -11.99 7.31 -7.34
C ALA A 90 -10.57 7.41 -6.76
N ARG A 91 -10.45 7.42 -5.42
CA ARG A 91 -9.15 7.41 -4.75
C ARG A 91 -8.40 6.10 -4.99
N GLU A 92 -9.06 4.96 -4.91
CA GLU A 92 -8.46 3.65 -5.17
C GLU A 92 -8.00 3.52 -6.63
N ALA A 93 -8.87 3.87 -7.58
CA ALA A 93 -8.54 3.89 -9.00
C ALA A 93 -7.34 4.80 -9.30
N ARG A 94 -7.27 5.99 -8.67
CA ARG A 94 -6.13 6.90 -8.78
C ARG A 94 -4.82 6.23 -8.37
N TYR A 95 -4.78 5.60 -7.20
CA TYR A 95 -3.56 4.96 -6.73
C TYR A 95 -3.19 3.72 -7.54
N ALA A 96 -4.18 2.98 -8.07
CA ALA A 96 -3.93 1.86 -8.98
C ALA A 96 -3.28 2.32 -10.29
N LEU A 97 -3.77 3.40 -10.91
CA LEU A 97 -3.17 3.99 -12.10
C LEU A 97 -1.75 4.49 -11.86
N LEU A 98 -1.53 5.20 -10.73
CA LEU A 98 -0.20 5.67 -10.35
C LEU A 98 0.77 4.50 -10.16
N ALA A 99 0.34 3.43 -9.48
CA ALA A 99 1.14 2.22 -9.30
C ALA A 99 1.48 1.55 -10.64
N GLN A 100 0.51 1.41 -11.54
CA GLN A 100 0.71 0.85 -12.86
C GLN A 100 1.71 1.67 -13.69
N ALA A 101 1.55 3.00 -13.73
CA ALA A 101 2.46 3.86 -14.48
C ALA A 101 3.89 3.84 -13.92
N CYS A 102 4.05 3.72 -12.60
CA CYS A 102 5.36 3.56 -11.97
C CYS A 102 6.00 2.21 -12.33
N ARG A 103 5.23 1.10 -12.32
CA ARG A 103 5.71 -0.22 -12.76
C ARG A 103 6.20 -0.18 -14.21
N GLU A 104 5.41 0.37 -15.12
CA GLU A 104 5.77 0.49 -16.54
C GLU A 104 7.05 1.32 -16.75
N ALA A 105 7.29 2.32 -15.89
CA ALA A 105 8.47 3.18 -15.94
C ALA A 105 9.69 2.63 -15.16
N GLY A 106 9.54 1.49 -14.46
CA GLY A 106 10.57 0.95 -13.57
C GLY A 106 10.87 1.82 -12.35
N ILE A 107 9.87 2.56 -11.85
CA ILE A 107 10.00 3.50 -10.74
C ILE A 107 9.37 2.88 -9.48
N VAL A 108 10.11 2.89 -8.37
CA VAL A 108 9.61 2.40 -7.07
C VAL A 108 9.20 3.54 -6.13
N ASP A 109 9.72 4.75 -6.32
CA ASP A 109 9.45 5.91 -5.46
C ASP A 109 8.37 6.82 -6.04
N LEU A 110 7.23 6.90 -5.37
CA LEU A 110 6.12 7.78 -5.73
C LEU A 110 5.91 8.86 -4.65
N LEU A 111 6.16 10.11 -5.01
CA LEU A 111 5.98 11.25 -4.12
C LEU A 111 4.55 11.82 -4.26
N VAL A 112 3.93 12.18 -3.13
CA VAL A 112 2.60 12.83 -3.10
C VAL A 112 2.59 14.08 -2.21
N GLY A 113 1.86 15.10 -2.64
CA GLY A 113 1.88 16.45 -2.06
C GLY A 113 1.01 16.63 -0.82
N HIS A 114 1.20 15.81 0.21
CA HIS A 114 0.53 16.03 1.51
C HIS A 114 1.42 16.88 2.43
N HIS A 115 0.82 17.80 3.19
CA HIS A 115 1.52 18.77 4.02
C HIS A 115 1.07 18.77 5.50
N ALA A 116 1.58 19.70 6.32
CA ALA A 116 1.26 19.78 7.75
C ALA A 116 -0.24 20.00 8.02
N GLY A 117 -0.93 20.79 7.20
CA GLY A 117 -2.38 20.98 7.30
C GLY A 117 -3.15 19.65 7.20
N ASP A 118 -2.87 18.82 6.19
CA ASP A 118 -3.47 17.49 6.05
C ASP A 118 -3.18 16.55 7.23
N GLN A 119 -2.02 16.69 7.87
CA GLN A 119 -1.68 15.95 9.08
C GLN A 119 -2.54 16.36 10.25
N ALA A 120 -2.70 17.67 10.48
CA ALA A 120 -3.58 18.18 11.52
C ALA A 120 -5.03 17.72 11.29
N GLU A 121 -5.55 17.85 10.07
CA GLU A 121 -6.89 17.36 9.70
C GLU A 121 -7.04 15.86 10.00
N THR A 122 -6.07 15.05 9.56
CA THR A 122 -6.12 13.59 9.75
C THR A 122 -5.98 13.20 11.23
N SER A 123 -5.15 13.92 11.99
CA SER A 123 -4.95 13.67 13.41
C SER A 123 -6.22 13.97 14.21
N LEU A 124 -6.82 15.15 14.00
CA LEU A 124 -8.05 15.55 14.66
C LEU A 124 -9.21 14.60 14.33
N MET A 125 -9.33 14.20 13.07
CA MET A 125 -10.32 13.20 12.64
C MET A 125 -10.14 11.87 13.39
N ARG A 126 -8.90 11.40 13.57
CA ARG A 126 -8.61 10.13 14.26
C ARG A 126 -8.75 10.22 15.77
N GLN A 127 -8.44 11.37 16.37
CA GLN A 127 -8.72 11.65 17.78
C GLN A 127 -10.22 11.55 18.05
N ARG A 128 -11.05 12.19 17.22
CA ARG A 128 -12.52 12.12 17.34
C ARG A 128 -13.08 10.72 17.17
N ALA A 129 -12.43 9.89 16.36
CA ALA A 129 -12.78 8.49 16.18
C ALA A 129 -12.30 7.58 17.32
N GLY A 130 -11.69 8.11 18.39
CA GLY A 130 -11.17 7.31 19.50
C GLY A 130 -10.01 6.40 19.11
N SER A 131 -9.23 6.80 18.10
CA SER A 131 -8.15 5.95 17.58
C SER A 131 -7.03 5.76 18.60
N GLY A 132 -6.51 4.54 18.70
CA GLY A 132 -5.35 4.23 19.52
C GLY A 132 -4.04 4.90 19.03
N PRO A 133 -2.90 4.64 19.71
CA PRO A 133 -1.63 5.35 19.48
C PRO A 133 -1.13 5.32 18.03
N ASP A 134 -1.28 4.20 17.31
CA ASP A 134 -0.90 4.08 15.89
C ASP A 134 -1.85 4.84 14.94
N GLY A 135 -3.09 5.03 15.36
CA GLY A 135 -4.05 5.88 14.68
C GLY A 135 -3.69 7.35 14.83
N LEU A 136 -3.35 7.80 16.04
CA LEU A 136 -2.93 9.19 16.30
C LEU A 136 -1.70 9.64 15.50
N ALA A 137 -0.87 8.70 15.06
CA ALA A 137 0.26 8.93 14.17
C ALA A 137 -0.10 9.35 12.72
N ALA A 138 -1.40 9.62 12.45
CA ALA A 138 -1.92 10.14 11.18
C ALA A 138 -1.26 9.50 9.94
N MET A 139 -0.80 10.28 8.96
CA MET A 139 -0.16 9.73 7.76
C MET A 139 1.35 9.51 7.97
N PRO A 140 1.93 8.38 7.55
CA PRO A 140 3.38 8.16 7.63
C PRO A 140 4.12 8.93 6.53
N LEU A 141 5.39 9.28 6.80
CA LEU A 141 6.32 9.86 5.82
C LEU A 141 6.58 8.92 4.65
N VAL A 142 6.70 7.62 4.94
CA VAL A 142 6.95 6.54 3.99
C VAL A 142 5.85 5.50 4.20
N LEU A 143 5.17 5.15 3.13
CA LEU A 143 4.25 4.02 3.09
C LEU A 143 4.73 3.06 2.02
N GLU A 144 5.29 1.94 2.44
CA GLU A 144 5.62 0.82 1.55
C GLU A 144 4.34 0.08 1.18
N THR A 145 4.18 -0.17 -0.12
CA THR A 145 3.19 -1.06 -0.73
C THR A 145 3.93 -2.18 -1.46
N HIS A 146 3.19 -3.10 -2.07
CA HIS A 146 3.80 -4.17 -2.87
C HIS A 146 4.60 -3.61 -4.05
N ASP A 147 4.08 -2.57 -4.69
CA ASP A 147 4.62 -2.03 -5.92
C ASP A 147 5.54 -0.82 -5.71
N LEU A 148 5.30 -0.05 -4.64
CA LEU A 148 5.85 1.29 -4.48
C LEU A 148 6.18 1.65 -3.04
N ARG A 149 7.13 2.57 -2.90
CA ARG A 149 7.30 3.40 -1.72
C ARG A 149 6.61 4.73 -1.97
N LEU A 150 5.49 4.94 -1.28
CA LEU A 150 4.79 6.21 -1.32
C LEU A 150 5.40 7.17 -0.29
N LEU A 151 5.99 8.26 -0.79
CA LEU A 151 6.74 9.26 -0.02
C LEU A 151 5.93 10.55 0.14
N ARG A 152 5.95 11.13 1.34
CA ARG A 152 5.28 12.40 1.67
C ARG A 152 6.28 13.42 2.24
N PRO A 153 7.22 13.94 1.45
CA PRO A 153 8.29 14.79 1.95
C PRO A 153 7.79 16.15 2.51
N LEU A 154 6.59 16.60 2.11
CA LEU A 154 6.03 17.88 2.53
C LEU A 154 5.24 17.81 3.85
N LEU A 155 5.08 16.64 4.48
CA LEU A 155 4.31 16.53 5.74
C LEU A 155 4.72 17.51 6.85
N PRO A 156 6.01 17.89 7.01
CA PRO A 156 6.41 18.88 8.00
C PRO A 156 6.23 20.34 7.54
N ALA A 157 5.90 20.58 6.26
CA ALA A 157 5.83 21.91 5.68
C ALA A 157 4.46 22.56 5.89
N ALA A 158 4.46 23.84 6.23
CA ALA A 158 3.26 24.65 6.32
C ALA A 158 2.73 25.01 4.90
N PRO A 159 1.41 24.98 4.66
CA PRO A 159 0.83 25.27 3.34
C PRO A 159 1.23 26.63 2.78
N GLU A 160 1.37 27.64 3.65
CA GLU A 160 1.74 29.01 3.27
C GLU A 160 3.14 29.06 2.67
N ARG A 161 4.07 28.26 3.21
CA ARG A 161 5.44 28.15 2.67
C ARG A 161 5.45 27.51 1.28
N LEU A 162 4.53 26.57 1.02
CA LEU A 162 4.42 25.94 -0.30
C LEU A 162 3.98 26.95 -1.35
N ARG A 163 2.96 27.76 -1.03
CA ARG A 163 2.47 28.85 -1.90
C ARG A 163 3.53 29.92 -2.12
N ALA A 164 4.21 30.37 -1.07
CA ALA A 164 5.31 31.33 -1.18
C ALA A 164 6.44 30.82 -2.09
N THR A 165 6.76 29.52 -2.01
CA THR A 165 7.76 28.88 -2.88
C THR A 165 7.32 28.91 -4.34
N LEU A 166 6.05 28.63 -4.63
CA LEU A 166 5.51 28.69 -6.00
C LEU A 166 5.54 30.10 -6.58
N HIS A 167 5.14 31.11 -5.79
CA HIS A 167 5.25 32.51 -6.19
C HIS A 167 6.70 32.89 -6.53
N ALA A 168 7.65 32.51 -5.68
CA ALA A 168 9.07 32.76 -5.93
C ALA A 168 9.61 32.02 -7.18
N CYS A 169 8.96 30.94 -7.61
CA CYS A 169 9.30 30.21 -8.81
C CYS A 169 8.51 30.66 -10.05
N GLY A 170 7.63 31.66 -9.94
CA GLY A 170 6.75 32.08 -11.03
C GLY A 170 5.75 31.00 -11.47
N MET A 171 5.49 30.00 -10.63
CA MET A 171 4.63 28.87 -10.97
C MET A 171 3.18 29.16 -10.58
N GLN A 172 2.31 29.22 -11.57
CA GLN A 172 0.86 29.33 -11.36
C GLN A 172 0.24 27.95 -11.07
N TRP A 173 -0.86 27.91 -10.33
CA TRP A 173 -1.59 26.68 -9.99
C TRP A 173 -3.08 26.84 -10.23
N ILE A 174 -3.79 25.72 -10.33
CA ILE A 174 -5.26 25.70 -10.38
C ILE A 174 -5.80 25.73 -8.95
N GLU A 175 -6.73 26.64 -8.67
CA GLU A 175 -7.54 26.57 -7.45
C GLU A 175 -8.74 25.65 -7.67
N ASP A 176 -8.70 24.46 -7.08
CA ASP A 176 -9.81 23.52 -7.15
C ASP A 176 -11.04 24.05 -6.37
N PRO A 177 -12.20 24.27 -7.03
CA PRO A 177 -13.42 24.72 -6.37
C PRO A 177 -13.92 23.76 -5.29
N SER A 178 -13.65 22.45 -5.42
CA SER A 178 -14.08 21.43 -4.47
C SER A 178 -13.40 21.55 -3.10
N ASN A 179 -12.26 22.26 -3.01
CA ASN A 179 -11.63 22.59 -1.73
C ASN A 179 -12.46 23.54 -0.86
N ARG A 180 -13.50 24.17 -1.41
CA ARG A 180 -14.38 25.11 -0.69
C ARG A 180 -15.73 24.49 -0.27
N ASP A 181 -15.97 23.21 -0.51
CA ASP A 181 -17.24 22.56 -0.13
C ASP A 181 -17.37 22.44 1.41
N PRO A 182 -18.33 23.14 2.07
CA PRO A 182 -18.51 23.10 3.53
C PRO A 182 -19.18 21.81 4.04
N VAL A 183 -19.74 20.99 3.14
CA VAL A 183 -20.37 19.70 3.50
C VAL A 183 -19.30 18.65 3.79
N ALA A 184 -18.13 18.74 3.14
CA ALA A 184 -17.03 17.82 3.34
C ALA A 184 -16.45 17.91 4.77
N LEU A 185 -16.37 16.76 5.47
CA LEU A 185 -15.81 16.66 6.83
C LEU A 185 -14.46 17.37 6.97
N ARG A 186 -13.58 17.25 5.96
CA ARG A 186 -12.26 17.88 5.96
C ARG A 186 -12.31 19.41 5.93
N SER A 187 -13.27 19.97 5.20
CA SER A 187 -13.47 21.42 5.13
C SER A 187 -13.88 21.98 6.48
N ARG A 188 -14.77 21.28 7.21
CA ARG A 188 -15.15 21.64 8.59
C ARG A 188 -13.96 21.56 9.55
N LEU A 189 -13.18 20.48 9.48
CA LEU A 189 -11.97 20.32 10.31
C LEU A 189 -10.94 21.43 10.02
N ARG A 190 -10.80 21.84 8.75
CA ARG A 190 -9.91 22.93 8.35
C ARG A 190 -10.34 24.27 8.94
N SER A 191 -11.64 24.59 8.90
CA SER A 191 -12.19 25.81 9.51
C SER A 191 -12.00 25.81 11.02
N GLU A 192 -12.20 24.67 11.67
CA GLU A 192 -11.98 24.52 13.12
C GLU A 192 -10.49 24.69 13.49
N LEU A 193 -9.59 24.07 12.73
CA LEU A 193 -8.15 24.26 12.92
C LEU A 193 -7.74 25.72 12.68
N ALA A 194 -8.33 26.40 11.68
CA ALA A 194 -8.07 27.81 11.43
C ALA A 194 -8.57 28.71 12.58
N ALA A 195 -9.68 28.35 13.22
CA ALA A 195 -10.22 29.04 14.40
C ALA A 195 -9.44 28.73 15.69
N SER A 196 -8.66 27.64 15.71
CA SER A 196 -7.82 27.27 16.85
C SER A 196 -6.58 28.16 16.95
N ASP A 197 -6.19 28.49 18.18
CA ASP A 197 -4.98 29.25 18.45
C ASP A 197 -3.72 28.50 17.95
N VAL A 198 -2.64 29.27 17.74
CA VAL A 198 -1.37 28.72 17.22
C VAL A 198 -0.80 27.65 18.15
N PRO A 199 -0.75 27.85 19.49
CA PRO A 199 -0.25 26.82 20.42
C PRO A 199 -0.98 25.48 20.33
N THR A 200 -2.32 25.47 20.22
CA THR A 200 -3.08 24.22 20.12
C THR A 200 -2.76 23.47 18.84
N ARG A 201 -2.66 24.17 17.70
CA ARG A 201 -2.28 23.56 16.42
C ARG A 201 -0.87 22.98 16.45
N GLU A 202 0.08 23.71 17.03
CA GLU A 202 1.46 23.24 17.17
C GLU A 202 1.55 22.02 18.08
N ALA A 203 0.81 22.00 19.20
CA ALA A 203 0.75 20.86 20.09
C ALA A 203 0.17 19.62 19.40
N LEU A 204 -0.92 19.77 18.64
CA LEU A 204 -1.52 18.70 17.84
C LEU A 204 -0.53 18.11 16.83
N LEU A 205 0.16 18.98 16.07
CA LEU A 205 1.16 18.57 15.08
C LEU A 205 2.35 17.87 15.74
N ARG A 206 2.84 18.40 16.86
CA ARG A 206 3.94 17.80 17.64
C ARG A 206 3.58 16.40 18.15
N GLY A 207 2.40 16.25 18.72
CA GLY A 207 1.90 14.94 19.17
C GLY A 207 1.76 13.95 18.01
N THR A 208 1.29 14.42 16.85
CA THR A 208 1.17 13.61 15.62
C THR A 208 2.54 13.15 15.12
N LEU A 209 3.54 14.03 15.10
CA LEU A 209 4.91 13.71 14.71
C LEU A 209 5.56 12.72 15.66
N GLN A 210 5.36 12.90 16.98
CA GLN A 210 5.86 11.98 18.00
C GLN A 210 5.24 10.59 17.82
N ALA A 211 3.90 10.50 17.74
CA ALA A 211 3.20 9.25 17.49
C ALA A 211 3.66 8.60 16.16
N GLY A 212 3.92 9.39 15.13
CA GLY A 212 4.53 8.97 13.87
C GLY A 212 5.89 8.32 14.04
N GLY A 213 6.78 8.97 14.80
CA GLY A 213 8.10 8.44 15.15
C GLY A 213 8.01 7.15 15.95
N ASP A 214 7.12 7.09 16.92
CA ASP A 214 6.91 5.91 17.77
C ASP A 214 6.40 4.72 16.96
N ARG A 215 5.44 4.95 16.07
CA ARG A 215 4.93 3.94 15.13
C ARG A 215 6.04 3.42 14.22
N MET A 216 6.90 4.30 13.71
CA MET A 216 8.04 3.90 12.87
C MET A 216 9.04 3.03 13.64
N ARG A 217 9.36 3.40 14.89
CA ARG A 217 10.26 2.61 15.75
C ARG A 217 9.68 1.24 16.07
N ARG A 218 8.39 1.17 16.41
CA ARG A 218 7.68 -0.11 16.61
C ARG A 218 7.76 -0.99 15.37
N ARG A 219 7.43 -0.46 14.19
CA ARG A 219 7.49 -1.20 12.93
C ARG A 219 8.89 -1.71 12.60
N ARG A 220 9.92 -0.89 12.77
CA ARG A 220 11.32 -1.33 12.55
C ARG A 220 11.71 -2.47 13.48
N ARG A 221 11.30 -2.42 14.75
CA ARG A 221 11.54 -3.50 15.70
C ARG A 221 10.84 -4.79 15.27
N LEU A 222 9.57 -4.71 14.89
CA LEU A 222 8.81 -5.87 14.41
C LEU A 222 9.40 -6.45 13.11
N ALA A 223 9.86 -5.60 12.19
CA ALA A 223 10.52 -6.04 10.97
C ALA A 223 11.81 -6.81 11.26
N ALA A 224 12.67 -6.27 12.13
CA ALA A 224 13.92 -6.91 12.51
C ALA A 224 13.69 -8.27 13.16
N GLU A 225 12.76 -8.34 14.12
CA GLU A 225 12.37 -9.59 14.78
C GLU A 225 11.86 -10.65 13.79
N LEU A 226 11.04 -10.22 12.83
CA LEU A 226 10.53 -11.10 11.80
C LEU A 226 11.63 -11.62 10.86
N ALA A 227 12.58 -10.76 10.47
CA ALA A 227 13.73 -11.16 9.65
C ALA A 227 14.61 -12.22 10.31
N GLU A 228 14.79 -12.14 11.63
CA GLU A 228 15.74 -12.99 12.34
C GLU A 228 15.28 -14.45 12.45
N GLY A 229 13.97 -14.71 12.45
CA GLY A 229 13.46 -16.05 12.78
C GLY A 229 12.22 -16.51 12.01
N SER A 230 11.62 -15.66 11.17
CA SER A 230 10.43 -16.02 10.40
C SER A 230 10.72 -15.98 8.91
N MET A 231 10.16 -16.93 8.16
CA MET A 231 10.29 -16.99 6.70
C MET A 231 8.89 -17.04 6.08
N LEU A 232 8.58 -16.04 5.25
CA LEU A 232 7.37 -16.03 4.44
C LEU A 232 7.66 -16.72 3.10
N ARG A 233 6.78 -17.63 2.71
CA ARG A 233 6.96 -18.48 1.53
C ARG A 233 6.05 -18.02 0.39
N PRO A 234 6.52 -18.07 -0.88
CA PRO A 234 5.72 -17.64 -2.04
C PRO A 234 4.48 -18.52 -2.25
N GLU A 235 4.42 -19.71 -1.64
CA GLU A 235 3.23 -20.54 -1.61
C GLU A 235 2.15 -20.04 -0.62
N GLY A 236 2.38 -18.90 0.05
CA GLY A 236 1.39 -18.20 0.88
C GLY A 236 1.27 -18.69 2.32
N PHE A 237 2.36 -19.20 2.89
CA PHE A 237 2.46 -19.63 4.28
C PHE A 237 3.72 -19.06 4.94
N ALA A 238 3.82 -19.13 6.27
CA ALA A 238 5.03 -18.73 6.99
C ALA A 238 5.59 -19.86 7.87
N LEU A 239 6.91 -19.95 7.94
CA LEU A 239 7.63 -20.71 8.95
C LEU A 239 8.07 -19.76 10.07
N LEU A 240 7.85 -20.17 11.31
CA LEU A 240 8.13 -19.38 12.50
C LEU A 240 9.06 -20.17 13.44
N PRO A 241 9.84 -19.48 14.29
CA PRO A 241 10.76 -20.15 15.22
C PRO A 241 9.99 -20.88 16.32
N ALA A 242 10.67 -21.75 17.08
CA ALA A 242 10.07 -22.50 18.18
C ALA A 242 9.40 -21.60 19.23
N VAL A 243 10.06 -20.49 19.55
CA VAL A 243 9.47 -19.39 20.31
C VAL A 243 8.72 -18.50 19.34
N LEU A 244 7.41 -18.32 19.56
CA LEU A 244 6.62 -17.46 18.69
C LEU A 244 7.10 -16.00 18.76
N PRO A 245 7.04 -15.25 17.65
CA PRO A 245 7.31 -13.82 17.65
C PRO A 245 6.37 -13.07 18.61
N ALA A 246 6.78 -11.87 19.00
CA ALA A 246 5.98 -10.95 19.80
C ALA A 246 4.59 -10.76 19.17
N PRO A 247 3.54 -10.50 19.98
CA PRO A 247 2.17 -10.44 19.50
C PRO A 247 1.96 -9.51 18.30
N GLY A 248 2.64 -8.35 18.26
CA GLY A 248 2.56 -7.44 17.11
C GLY A 248 3.14 -8.01 15.81
N ALA A 249 4.24 -8.77 15.90
CA ALA A 249 4.89 -9.41 14.76
C ALA A 249 4.03 -10.59 14.27
N LEU A 250 3.54 -11.42 15.19
CA LEU A 250 2.65 -12.52 14.86
C LEU A 250 1.33 -12.04 14.27
N ALA A 251 0.74 -10.96 14.79
CA ALA A 251 -0.48 -10.35 14.24
C ALA A 251 -0.29 -9.89 12.79
N ALA A 252 0.88 -9.30 12.48
CA ALA A 252 1.21 -8.88 11.13
C ALA A 252 1.34 -10.08 10.17
N LEU A 253 1.97 -11.17 10.60
CA LEU A 253 2.08 -12.42 9.85
C LEU A 253 0.71 -13.08 9.63
N ILE A 254 -0.11 -13.17 10.68
CA ILE A 254 -1.47 -13.72 10.60
C ILE A 254 -2.30 -12.95 9.58
N ARG A 255 -2.32 -11.61 9.65
CA ARG A 255 -3.03 -10.78 8.66
C ARG A 255 -2.52 -11.05 7.23
N THR A 256 -1.22 -11.21 7.06
CA THR A 256 -0.57 -11.44 5.75
C THR A 256 -0.97 -12.81 5.18
N VAL A 257 -0.83 -13.88 5.97
CA VAL A 257 -1.19 -15.25 5.56
C VAL A 257 -2.70 -15.40 5.40
N ALA A 258 -3.51 -14.65 6.15
CA ALA A 258 -4.97 -14.63 6.03
C ALA A 258 -5.48 -13.85 4.81
N GLY A 259 -4.67 -12.98 4.18
CA GLY A 259 -5.16 -12.07 3.14
C GLY A 259 -6.10 -10.99 3.69
N ALA A 260 -6.11 -10.77 5.01
CA ALA A 260 -7.09 -9.94 5.68
C ALA A 260 -6.79 -8.45 5.55
N ALA A 261 -7.85 -7.63 5.48
CA ALA A 261 -7.71 -6.17 5.49
C ALA A 261 -7.21 -5.65 6.85
N HIS A 262 -7.69 -6.25 7.94
CA HIS A 262 -7.45 -5.82 9.32
C HIS A 262 -6.61 -6.83 10.11
N LEU A 263 -5.97 -6.34 11.17
CA LEU A 263 -5.22 -7.19 12.11
C LEU A 263 -6.19 -8.05 12.94
N PRO A 264 -5.75 -9.24 13.37
CA PRO A 264 -6.48 -10.01 14.38
C PRO A 264 -6.61 -9.23 15.71
N PRO A 265 -7.61 -9.57 16.54
CA PRO A 265 -7.76 -8.98 17.88
C PRO A 265 -6.50 -9.20 18.72
N ALA A 266 -5.99 -8.13 19.34
CA ALA A 266 -4.71 -8.16 20.06
C ALA A 266 -4.67 -9.23 21.17
N GLY A 267 -5.70 -9.29 22.02
CA GLY A 267 -5.78 -10.26 23.11
C GLY A 267 -5.76 -11.72 22.64
N ALA A 268 -6.37 -12.01 21.49
CA ALA A 268 -6.35 -13.37 20.94
C ALA A 268 -4.95 -13.79 20.46
N VAL A 269 -4.17 -12.84 19.94
CA VAL A 269 -2.77 -13.09 19.55
C VAL A 269 -1.88 -13.21 20.78
N GLU A 270 -2.09 -12.37 21.80
CA GLU A 270 -1.39 -12.46 23.08
C GLU A 270 -1.61 -13.82 23.74
N ASP A 271 -2.86 -14.29 23.78
CA ASP A 271 -3.23 -15.62 24.27
C ASP A 271 -2.55 -16.74 23.46
N LEU A 272 -2.47 -16.59 22.14
CA LEU A 272 -1.82 -17.56 21.27
C LEU A 272 -0.31 -17.65 21.56
N VAL A 273 0.36 -16.51 21.69
CA VAL A 273 1.79 -16.43 22.04
C VAL A 273 2.02 -17.05 23.43
N ALA A 274 1.21 -16.68 24.43
CA ALA A 274 1.34 -17.19 25.79
C ALA A 274 1.14 -18.71 25.88
N ARG A 275 0.19 -19.26 25.12
CA ARG A 275 -0.10 -20.71 25.12
C ARG A 275 0.87 -21.51 24.25
N SER A 276 1.42 -20.90 23.19
CA SER A 276 2.35 -21.52 22.24
C SER A 276 1.93 -22.94 21.82
N ARG A 277 0.69 -23.07 21.33
CA ARG A 277 0.10 -24.34 20.90
C ARG A 277 -0.63 -24.20 19.58
N ALA A 278 -0.84 -25.32 18.90
CA ALA A 278 -1.59 -25.35 17.64
C ALA A 278 -3.00 -24.77 17.85
N ALA A 279 -3.41 -23.87 16.95
CA ALA A 279 -4.68 -23.16 17.06
C ALA A 279 -5.10 -22.57 15.70
N THR A 280 -6.39 -22.32 15.55
CA THR A 280 -6.94 -21.48 14.48
C THR A 280 -7.10 -20.06 15.00
N LEU A 281 -6.69 -19.07 14.22
CA LEU A 281 -6.94 -17.67 14.51
C LEU A 281 -7.05 -16.87 13.22
N TRP A 282 -8.13 -16.10 13.08
CA TRP A 282 -8.27 -15.09 12.03
C TRP A 282 -8.09 -15.63 10.60
N GLY A 283 -8.71 -16.78 10.31
CA GLY A 283 -8.61 -17.45 9.01
C GLY A 283 -7.24 -18.08 8.73
N THR A 284 -6.44 -18.31 9.77
CA THR A 284 -5.15 -19.01 9.70
C THR A 284 -5.10 -20.14 10.71
N ARG A 285 -4.20 -21.10 10.49
CA ARG A 285 -3.89 -22.18 11.43
C ARG A 285 -2.41 -22.16 11.75
N LEU A 286 -2.10 -22.17 13.04
CA LEU A 286 -0.77 -22.40 13.57
C LEU A 286 -0.62 -23.89 13.87
N LEU A 287 0.39 -24.53 13.31
CA LEU A 287 0.66 -25.96 13.42
C LEU A 287 2.15 -26.19 13.72
N PRO A 288 2.56 -27.30 14.34
CA PRO A 288 3.98 -27.65 14.39
C PRO A 288 4.56 -27.80 12.97
N ALA A 289 5.76 -27.28 12.74
CA ALA A 289 6.42 -27.33 11.42
C ALA A 289 6.75 -28.77 10.96
N GLY A 290 6.88 -29.70 11.91
CA GLY A 290 7.09 -31.12 11.63
C GLY A 290 8.36 -31.35 10.82
N ARG A 291 8.22 -31.94 9.62
CA ARG A 291 9.35 -32.25 8.73
C ARG A 291 10.12 -31.01 8.21
N LEU A 292 9.55 -29.82 8.36
CA LEU A 292 10.19 -28.57 7.91
C LEU A 292 11.16 -27.99 8.95
N GLY A 293 11.29 -28.61 10.12
CA GLY A 293 12.24 -28.21 11.16
C GLY A 293 11.55 -27.88 12.49
N PRO A 294 12.32 -27.35 13.46
CA PRO A 294 11.76 -26.92 14.73
C PRO A 294 10.88 -25.67 14.54
N GLY A 295 9.81 -25.58 15.33
CA GLY A 295 8.93 -24.42 15.38
C GLY A 295 7.59 -24.61 14.71
N TRP A 296 7.08 -23.54 14.12
CA TRP A 296 5.68 -23.46 13.70
C TRP A 296 5.50 -23.19 12.22
N LEU A 297 4.40 -23.69 11.71
CA LEU A 297 3.88 -23.48 10.38
C LEU A 297 2.59 -22.68 10.51
N LEU A 298 2.55 -21.49 9.92
CA LEU A 298 1.36 -20.65 9.84
C LEU A 298 0.78 -20.75 8.43
N VAL A 299 -0.42 -21.33 8.31
CA VAL A 299 -1.08 -21.58 7.02
C VAL A 299 -2.45 -20.92 6.96
N ARG A 300 -2.97 -20.74 5.74
CA ARG A 300 -4.36 -20.33 5.52
C ARG A 300 -5.32 -21.45 5.94
N GLU A 301 -6.40 -21.09 6.60
CA GLU A 301 -7.49 -22.03 6.91
C GLU A 301 -8.34 -22.31 5.66
N ALA A 302 -8.63 -23.59 5.40
CA ALA A 302 -9.35 -24.02 4.20
C ALA A 302 -10.74 -23.38 4.08
N ASP A 303 -11.50 -23.34 5.18
CA ASP A 303 -12.86 -22.78 5.20
C ASP A 303 -12.88 -21.25 5.05
N ALA A 304 -11.74 -20.59 5.28
CA ALA A 304 -11.61 -19.16 5.13
C ALA A 304 -11.15 -18.75 3.73
N VAL A 305 -10.72 -19.69 2.88
CA VAL A 305 -10.25 -19.42 1.52
C VAL A 305 -11.39 -18.84 0.68
N GLN A 306 -11.09 -17.76 -0.04
CA GLN A 306 -12.04 -17.14 -0.95
C GLN A 306 -12.53 -18.13 -2.03
N ALA A 307 -13.82 -18.06 -2.35
CA ALA A 307 -14.40 -18.79 -3.48
C ALA A 307 -13.65 -18.48 -4.81
N PRO A 308 -13.69 -19.40 -5.79
CA PRO A 308 -13.06 -19.18 -7.08
C PRO A 308 -13.53 -17.92 -7.80
N LEU A 309 -12.64 -17.29 -8.57
CA LEU A 309 -12.94 -16.13 -9.41
C LEU A 309 -12.59 -16.43 -10.88
N PRO A 310 -13.24 -15.79 -11.86
CA PRO A 310 -12.78 -15.84 -13.25
C PRO A 310 -11.31 -15.44 -13.37
N ALA A 311 -10.53 -16.24 -14.10
CA ALA A 311 -9.11 -16.00 -14.28
C ALA A 311 -8.88 -14.88 -15.31
N GLY A 312 -7.90 -14.03 -15.04
CA GLY A 312 -7.48 -12.97 -15.93
C GLY A 312 -6.14 -12.39 -15.48
N ASP A 313 -5.41 -11.76 -16.41
CA ASP A 313 -4.16 -11.10 -16.04
C ASP A 313 -4.42 -10.02 -15.00
N GLY A 314 -3.61 -10.02 -13.94
CA GLY A 314 -3.75 -9.09 -12.83
C GLY A 314 -4.87 -9.39 -11.85
N VAL A 315 -5.69 -10.44 -12.04
CA VAL A 315 -6.73 -10.80 -11.05
C VAL A 315 -6.08 -11.22 -9.73
N LEU A 316 -6.55 -10.63 -8.62
CA LEU A 316 -6.10 -10.93 -7.25
C LEU A 316 -7.12 -11.84 -6.56
N TRP A 317 -6.70 -13.04 -6.18
CA TRP A 317 -7.51 -14.03 -5.48
C TRP A 317 -7.08 -14.22 -4.02
N ASP A 318 -8.06 -14.42 -3.13
CA ASP A 318 -7.93 -14.55 -1.67
C ASP A 318 -7.14 -13.40 -1.01
N GLY A 319 -7.10 -12.23 -1.66
CA GLY A 319 -6.31 -11.06 -1.23
C GLY A 319 -4.80 -11.31 -1.16
N ARG A 320 -4.32 -12.38 -1.80
CA ARG A 320 -2.98 -12.94 -1.61
C ARG A 320 -2.26 -13.33 -2.89
N PHE A 321 -2.96 -13.79 -3.92
CA PHE A 321 -2.31 -14.31 -5.12
C PHE A 321 -2.77 -13.57 -6.36
N ARG A 322 -1.84 -12.94 -7.07
CA ARG A 322 -2.12 -12.30 -8.35
C ARG A 322 -1.70 -13.21 -9.48
N LEU A 323 -2.61 -13.45 -10.42
CA LEU A 323 -2.27 -14.13 -11.67
C LEU A 323 -1.54 -13.17 -12.61
N ARG A 324 -0.41 -13.61 -13.16
CA ARG A 324 0.34 -12.92 -14.19
C ARG A 324 0.42 -13.77 -15.44
N LEU A 325 0.09 -13.19 -16.58
CA LEU A 325 0.18 -13.84 -17.89
C LEU A 325 1.35 -13.26 -18.70
N ASN A 326 2.03 -14.12 -19.46
CA ASN A 326 3.12 -13.72 -20.36
C ASN A 326 2.70 -13.94 -21.82
N ALA A 327 1.62 -13.27 -22.24
CA ALA A 327 0.97 -13.31 -23.56
C ALA A 327 0.19 -14.58 -23.96
N ALA A 328 0.39 -15.72 -23.29
CA ALA A 328 -0.42 -16.92 -23.57
C ALA A 328 -1.89 -16.74 -23.13
N PRO A 329 -2.88 -17.09 -23.98
CA PRO A 329 -4.29 -17.01 -23.61
C PRO A 329 -4.63 -18.06 -22.53
N LEU A 330 -5.56 -17.70 -21.66
CA LEU A 330 -6.13 -18.64 -20.70
C LEU A 330 -7.12 -19.60 -21.38
N PRO A 331 -7.26 -20.84 -20.87
CA PRO A 331 -8.36 -21.71 -21.28
C PRO A 331 -9.71 -21.02 -21.08
N ALA A 332 -10.67 -21.30 -21.97
CA ALA A 332 -12.03 -20.80 -21.81
C ALA A 332 -12.64 -21.31 -20.49
N GLY A 333 -13.31 -20.43 -19.75
CA GLY A 333 -13.89 -20.77 -18.44
C GLY A 333 -12.86 -20.97 -17.31
N ALA A 334 -11.58 -20.63 -17.53
CA ALA A 334 -10.58 -20.74 -16.49
C ALA A 334 -10.92 -19.85 -15.29
N MET A 335 -10.78 -20.41 -14.09
CA MET A 335 -10.96 -19.75 -12.82
C MET A 335 -9.67 -19.82 -11.99
N ILE A 336 -9.49 -18.90 -11.06
CA ILE A 336 -8.47 -18.94 -10.00
C ILE A 336 -9.15 -19.45 -8.74
N GLY A 337 -8.61 -20.49 -8.13
CA GLY A 337 -9.14 -21.08 -6.90
C GLY A 337 -8.11 -21.94 -6.17
N ALA A 338 -8.54 -22.57 -5.07
CA ALA A 338 -7.75 -23.61 -4.42
C ALA A 338 -7.97 -24.95 -5.12
N ALA A 339 -6.89 -25.70 -5.37
CA ALA A 339 -6.99 -27.05 -5.93
C ALA A 339 -7.55 -28.02 -4.86
N PRO A 340 -8.41 -28.98 -5.22
CA PRO A 340 -8.74 -30.09 -4.34
C PRO A 340 -7.47 -30.86 -3.96
N ALA A 341 -7.33 -31.23 -2.67
CA ALA A 341 -6.12 -31.86 -2.11
C ALA A 341 -5.62 -33.14 -2.82
N ARG A 342 -6.45 -33.71 -3.71
CA ARG A 342 -6.26 -34.96 -4.45
C ARG A 342 -5.55 -34.82 -5.80
N GLN A 343 -5.44 -33.62 -6.39
CA GLN A 343 -4.97 -33.44 -7.78
C GLN A 343 -3.68 -32.60 -7.95
N ALA A 344 -3.16 -31.96 -6.89
CA ALA A 344 -2.00 -31.07 -6.97
C ALA A 344 -0.66 -31.79 -7.26
N GLY A 345 -0.40 -32.12 -8.52
CA GLY A 345 0.82 -32.78 -9.00
C GLY A 345 2.11 -31.98 -8.72
N ARG A 346 2.01 -30.65 -8.63
CA ARG A 346 3.14 -29.73 -8.31
C ARG A 346 3.50 -29.68 -6.82
N ALA A 347 2.69 -30.24 -5.92
CA ALA A 347 2.73 -29.90 -4.49
C ALA A 347 3.17 -31.04 -3.54
N ARG A 348 3.96 -32.01 -4.02
CA ARG A 348 4.49 -33.10 -3.15
C ARG A 348 5.53 -32.59 -2.13
N THR A 349 6.27 -31.54 -2.48
CA THR A 349 7.27 -30.89 -1.61
C THR A 349 6.62 -30.00 -0.55
N VAL A 350 5.42 -29.47 -0.82
CA VAL A 350 4.69 -28.55 0.06
C VAL A 350 3.80 -29.32 1.05
N PRO A 351 3.75 -28.95 2.35
CA PRO A 351 2.89 -29.62 3.34
C PRO A 351 1.41 -29.65 2.94
N ALA A 352 0.71 -30.74 3.29
CA ALA A 352 -0.70 -30.91 2.97
C ALA A 352 -1.60 -29.77 3.47
N ALA A 353 -1.29 -29.24 4.66
CA ALA A 353 -2.02 -28.14 5.26
C ALA A 353 -1.89 -26.82 4.47
N VAL A 354 -0.82 -26.64 3.69
CA VAL A 354 -0.61 -25.44 2.86
C VAL A 354 -1.40 -25.52 1.56
N ARG A 355 -1.49 -26.72 0.95
CA ARG A 355 -2.09 -26.91 -0.38
C ARG A 355 -3.52 -26.38 -0.49
N ALA A 356 -4.31 -26.53 0.58
CA ALA A 356 -5.70 -26.08 0.63
C ALA A 356 -5.85 -24.55 0.48
N GLY A 357 -4.79 -23.78 0.71
CA GLY A 357 -4.79 -22.31 0.58
C GLY A 357 -3.89 -21.77 -0.52
N MET A 358 -3.39 -22.61 -1.44
CA MET A 358 -2.58 -22.19 -2.58
C MET A 358 -3.47 -21.84 -3.77
N ALA A 359 -3.07 -20.82 -4.54
CA ALA A 359 -3.72 -20.52 -5.81
C ALA A 359 -3.33 -21.54 -6.89
N THR A 360 -4.34 -21.99 -7.64
CA THR A 360 -4.19 -22.73 -8.89
C THR A 360 -5.17 -22.20 -9.94
N LEU A 361 -5.01 -22.65 -11.19
CA LEU A 361 -6.08 -22.56 -12.18
C LEU A 361 -6.99 -23.78 -12.06
N ILE A 362 -8.29 -23.56 -12.11
CA ILE A 362 -9.32 -24.60 -12.16
C ILE A 362 -10.32 -24.29 -13.29
N ASP A 363 -11.06 -25.31 -13.74
CA ASP A 363 -12.25 -25.11 -14.57
C ASP A 363 -13.49 -24.77 -13.71
N GLU A 364 -14.64 -24.55 -14.36
CA GLU A 364 -15.91 -24.28 -13.68
C GLU A 364 -16.40 -25.45 -12.80
N GLY A 365 -15.93 -26.68 -13.08
CA GLY A 365 -16.20 -27.88 -12.28
C GLY A 365 -15.30 -28.03 -11.05
N GLY A 366 -14.23 -27.24 -10.96
CA GLY A 366 -13.25 -27.25 -9.87
C GLY A 366 -12.08 -28.20 -10.08
N ASP A 367 -11.89 -28.75 -11.27
CA ASP A 367 -10.74 -29.60 -11.62
C ASP A 367 -9.53 -28.73 -12.01
N GLU A 368 -8.33 -29.19 -11.63
CA GLU A 368 -7.09 -28.43 -11.83
C GLU A 368 -6.72 -28.31 -13.32
N LEU A 369 -6.48 -27.08 -13.78
CA LEU A 369 -6.00 -26.78 -15.12
C LEU A 369 -4.48 -26.55 -15.13
N ALA A 370 -3.83 -26.95 -16.22
CA ALA A 370 -2.43 -26.62 -16.42
C ALA A 370 -2.23 -25.11 -16.58
N LEU A 371 -1.29 -24.55 -15.81
CA LEU A 371 -0.84 -23.17 -16.02
C LEU A 371 -0.18 -23.02 -17.40
N PRO A 372 -0.62 -22.08 -18.25
CA PRO A 372 0.04 -21.77 -19.51
C PRO A 372 1.52 -21.45 -19.32
N ALA A 373 2.34 -21.71 -20.35
CA ALA A 373 3.76 -21.38 -20.31
C ALA A 373 3.97 -19.90 -20.02
N GLY A 374 4.82 -19.59 -19.03
CA GLY A 374 5.09 -18.22 -18.59
C GLY A 374 4.00 -17.58 -17.74
N ALA A 375 2.86 -18.24 -17.50
CA ALA A 375 1.89 -17.81 -16.51
C ALA A 375 2.32 -18.26 -15.10
N GLY A 376 2.03 -17.43 -14.10
CA GLY A 376 2.38 -17.72 -12.72
C GLY A 376 1.52 -16.96 -11.73
N PHE A 377 1.50 -17.48 -10.50
CA PHE A 377 0.92 -16.78 -9.36
C PHE A 377 2.03 -16.07 -8.60
N VAL A 378 1.83 -14.77 -8.39
CA VAL A 378 2.68 -13.97 -7.51
C VAL A 378 1.96 -13.85 -6.18
N PHE A 379 2.62 -14.25 -5.10
CA PHE A 379 2.11 -14.01 -3.75
C PHE A 379 2.29 -12.53 -3.40
N GLU A 380 1.19 -11.79 -3.47
CA GLU A 380 1.06 -10.37 -3.21
C GLU A 380 0.04 -10.16 -2.06
N PRO A 381 0.34 -10.62 -0.83
CA PRO A 381 -0.57 -10.38 0.28
C PRO A 381 -0.68 -8.87 0.53
N ARG A 382 -1.81 -8.44 1.11
CA ARG A 382 -1.97 -7.05 1.59
C ARG A 382 -0.89 -6.74 2.63
N LEU A 383 0.24 -6.22 2.16
CA LEU A 383 1.44 -6.04 2.95
C LEU A 383 1.12 -5.33 4.28
N PRO A 384 1.63 -5.80 5.43
CA PRO A 384 1.80 -4.94 6.59
C PRO A 384 2.85 -3.91 6.21
N ALA A 385 2.82 -2.69 6.73
CA ALA A 385 3.86 -1.70 6.37
C ALA A 385 5.18 -1.94 7.13
N VAL A 386 5.72 -3.17 7.06
CA VAL A 386 6.81 -3.75 7.87
C VAL A 386 7.75 -4.65 7.03
N VAL A 387 7.71 -4.61 5.68
CA VAL A 387 8.04 -5.80 4.85
C VAL A 387 9.48 -5.89 4.37
N ASP A 388 10.29 -4.85 4.44
CA ASP A 388 11.65 -4.90 3.86
C ASP A 388 12.53 -6.02 4.44
N ALA A 389 12.17 -6.58 5.60
CA ALA A 389 12.93 -7.60 6.29
C ALA A 389 12.52 -9.06 5.96
N LEU A 390 11.29 -9.31 5.48
CA LEU A 390 10.74 -10.67 5.38
C LEU A 390 11.01 -11.40 4.06
N PHE A 391 11.41 -10.69 3.01
CA PHE A 391 11.67 -11.26 1.68
C PHE A 391 13.15 -11.47 1.35
N ALA A 392 14.04 -11.40 2.33
CA ALA A 392 15.43 -11.80 2.13
C ALA A 392 15.52 -13.34 2.05
N MET A 393 16.17 -13.82 0.99
CA MET A 393 16.58 -15.21 0.70
C MET A 393 15.63 -16.08 -0.15
N SER A 394 15.76 -15.93 -1.48
CA SER A 394 16.09 -17.04 -2.39
C SER A 394 16.62 -16.45 -3.69
N ARG A 395 17.94 -16.39 -3.86
CA ARG A 395 18.58 -16.48 -5.17
C ARG A 395 19.04 -17.91 -5.36
#